data_AF-A0A235IS55-F1
#
_entry.id   AF-A0A235IS55-F1
#
_cell.length_a   1.000
_cell.length_b   1.000
_cell.length_c   1.000
_cell.angle_alpha   90.00
_cell.angle_beta   90.00
_cell.angle_gamma   90.00
#
_symmetry.space_group_name_H-M   'P 1'
#
loop_
_entity.id
_entity.type
_entity.pdbx_description
1 polymer ?
#
loop_
_entity_poly.entity_id
_entity_poly.type
_entity_poly.pdbx_seq_one_letter_code
_entity_poly.pdbx_strand_id
1 'polypeptide(L)'
;MPAKGFLTQSQKDNLQKALKESDRSQLTQKILMLLLQHFDQTGARVAGVNHTTNVICNPLYTIYQTTRNKDRLSVLKVFQNTTGLEFMQNLLTDELLENFHLPTKWINQLKLLPQQKLSPFVACHQKILDDFLAYRTR
;
A
#
# COMPACT_ATOMS: atom_id res chain seq x y z
N MET A 1 -8.59 7.08 29.08
CA MET A 1 -7.59 6.56 28.12
C MET A 1 -8.22 6.54 26.74
N PRO A 2 -7.80 7.38 25.77
CA PRO A 2 -8.38 7.33 24.42
C PRO A 2 -7.78 6.14 23.64
N ALA A 3 -8.65 5.43 22.91
CA ALA A 3 -8.31 4.26 22.13
C ALA A 3 -7.32 4.61 21.00
N LYS A 4 -6.18 3.92 20.96
CA LYS A 4 -5.21 3.97 19.86
C LYS A 4 -5.91 3.49 18.59
N GLY A 5 -6.17 4.41 17.65
CA GLY A 5 -6.75 4.04 16.35
C GLY A 5 -7.58 5.14 15.65
N PHE A 6 -7.96 6.21 16.35
CA PHE A 6 -8.76 7.28 15.75
C PHE A 6 -7.95 8.56 15.52
N LEU A 7 -8.13 9.13 14.33
CA LEU A 7 -7.56 10.42 13.93
C LEU A 7 -8.01 11.53 14.88
N THR A 8 -7.10 12.44 15.22
CA THR A 8 -7.40 13.64 16.01
C THR A 8 -8.29 14.60 15.21
N GLN A 9 -8.99 15.51 15.90
CA GLN A 9 -9.91 16.45 15.22
C GLN A 9 -9.19 17.30 14.16
N SER A 10 -7.99 17.78 14.48
CA SER A 10 -7.14 18.50 13.53
C SER A 10 -6.75 17.64 12.31
N GLN A 11 -6.48 16.35 12.49
CA GLN A 11 -6.21 15.44 11.37
C GLN A 11 -7.45 15.22 10.50
N LYS A 12 -8.64 15.15 11.09
CA LYS A 12 -9.91 15.06 10.35
C LYS A 12 -10.18 16.32 9.54
N ASP A 13 -9.92 17.48 10.11
CA ASP A 13 -10.16 18.78 9.45
C ASP A 13 -9.18 18.99 8.29
N ASN A 14 -7.91 18.59 8.47
CA ASN A 14 -6.91 18.59 7.39
C ASN A 14 -7.26 17.61 6.26
N LEU A 15 -7.78 16.43 6.60
CA LEU A 15 -8.31 15.49 5.60
C LEU A 15 -9.50 16.07 4.86
N GLN A 16 -10.43 16.74 5.56
CA GLN A 16 -11.58 17.41 4.93
C GLN A 16 -11.16 18.54 4.00
N LYS A 17 -10.12 19.30 4.35
CA LYS A 17 -9.57 20.36 3.50
C LYS A 17 -8.91 19.78 2.26
N ALA A 18 -8.05 18.76 2.41
CA ALA A 18 -7.47 18.04 1.29
C ALA A 18 -8.53 17.35 0.40
N LEU A 19 -9.65 16.92 1.00
CA LEU A 19 -10.82 16.42 0.28
C LEU A 19 -11.55 17.50 -0.54
N LYS A 20 -11.49 18.77 -0.15
CA LYS A 20 -12.16 19.84 -0.90
C LYS A 20 -11.30 20.36 -2.05
N GLU A 21 -9.99 20.31 -1.91
CA GLU A 21 -9.02 20.88 -2.87
C GLU A 21 -8.61 19.87 -3.97
N SER A 22 -8.78 18.57 -3.74
CA SER A 22 -8.46 17.53 -4.72
C SER A 22 -9.59 17.34 -5.73
N ASP A 23 -9.24 17.07 -7.00
CA ASP A 23 -10.18 16.65 -8.03
C ASP A 23 -11.04 15.49 -7.49
N ARG A 24 -12.36 15.69 -7.44
CA ARG A 24 -13.29 14.82 -6.68
C ARG A 24 -13.17 13.37 -7.10
N SER A 25 -12.85 13.13 -8.37
CA SER A 25 -12.54 11.80 -8.90
C SER A 25 -11.33 11.20 -8.19
N GLN A 26 -10.14 11.78 -8.33
CA GLN A 26 -8.88 11.28 -7.76
C GLN A 26 -8.88 11.13 -6.22
N LEU A 27 -9.68 11.94 -5.55
CA LEU A 27 -9.86 11.87 -4.11
C LEU A 27 -10.75 10.70 -3.70
N THR A 28 -11.89 10.52 -4.38
CA THR A 28 -12.79 9.38 -4.16
C THR A 28 -12.06 8.07 -4.44
N GLN A 29 -11.19 8.08 -5.44
CA GLN A 29 -10.27 6.99 -5.78
C GLN A 29 -9.33 6.63 -4.62
N LYS A 30 -8.61 7.62 -4.07
CA LYS A 30 -7.72 7.43 -2.92
C LYS A 30 -8.47 6.96 -1.67
N ILE A 31 -9.68 7.46 -1.44
CA ILE A 31 -10.55 7.06 -0.33
C ILE A 31 -11.01 5.61 -0.50
N LEU A 32 -11.52 5.22 -1.67
CA LEU A 32 -11.96 3.85 -1.94
C LEU A 32 -10.81 2.85 -1.81
N MET A 33 -9.61 3.19 -2.28
CA MET A 33 -8.43 2.32 -2.14
C MET A 33 -7.88 2.27 -0.71
N LEU A 34 -7.83 3.39 0.02
CA LEU A 34 -7.14 3.44 1.32
C LEU A 34 -8.05 3.12 2.51
N LEU A 35 -9.32 3.55 2.46
CA LEU A 35 -10.24 3.42 3.60
C LEU A 35 -11.10 2.16 3.55
N LEU A 36 -11.28 1.56 2.37
CA LEU A 36 -12.08 0.33 2.21
C LEU A 36 -11.23 -0.89 1.90
N GLN A 37 -9.92 -0.82 2.12
CA GLN A 37 -9.04 -1.95 1.97
C GLN A 37 -9.23 -2.92 3.13
N HIS A 38 -9.73 -4.11 2.82
CA HIS A 38 -9.74 -5.23 3.73
C HIS A 38 -8.59 -6.18 3.39
N PHE A 39 -8.04 -6.79 4.43
CA PHE A 39 -7.00 -7.80 4.37
C PHE A 39 -7.38 -8.93 5.30
N ASP A 40 -7.44 -10.14 4.77
CA ASP A 40 -7.69 -11.35 5.54
C ASP A 40 -6.68 -12.45 5.18
N GLN A 41 -6.51 -13.39 6.09
CA GLN A 41 -5.59 -14.51 5.92
C GLN A 41 -6.20 -15.80 6.45
N THR A 42 -6.16 -16.83 5.62
CA THR A 42 -6.61 -18.17 5.99
C THR A 42 -5.51 -19.21 5.74
N GLY A 43 -5.52 -20.29 6.52
CA GLY A 43 -4.60 -21.41 6.33
C GLY A 43 -4.99 -22.23 5.10
N ALA A 44 -4.00 -22.70 4.35
CA ALA A 44 -4.21 -23.58 3.20
C ALA A 44 -3.18 -24.73 3.20
N ARG A 45 -3.48 -25.82 2.48
CA ARG A 45 -2.49 -26.86 2.18
C ARG A 45 -2.29 -26.97 0.68
N VAL A 46 -1.05 -26.86 0.23
CA VAL A 46 -0.65 -27.01 -1.17
C VAL A 46 0.32 -28.18 -1.24
N ALA A 47 -0.05 -29.23 -1.98
CA ALA A 47 0.72 -30.49 -2.07
C ALA A 47 1.12 -31.06 -0.68
N GLY A 48 0.20 -31.02 0.28
CA GLY A 48 0.43 -31.51 1.66
C GLY A 48 1.25 -30.58 2.56
N VAL A 49 1.77 -29.47 2.05
CA VAL A 49 2.54 -28.48 2.82
C VAL A 49 1.63 -27.33 3.26
N ASN A 50 1.75 -26.92 4.52
CA ASN A 50 0.99 -25.79 5.07
C ASN A 50 1.44 -24.47 4.43
N HIS A 51 0.47 -23.68 4.01
CA HIS A 51 0.59 -22.37 3.37
C HIS A 51 -0.40 -21.40 4.01
N THR A 52 -0.26 -20.12 3.68
CA THR A 52 -1.22 -19.06 4.04
C THR A 52 -1.78 -18.44 2.78
N THR A 53 -3.09 -18.46 2.62
CA THR A 53 -3.80 -17.73 1.56
C THR A 53 -4.15 -16.35 2.09
N ASN A 54 -3.71 -15.32 1.38
CA ASN A 54 -3.95 -13.92 1.70
C ASN A 54 -5.00 -13.37 0.74
N VAL A 55 -5.99 -12.67 1.28
CA VAL A 55 -7.08 -12.05 0.53
C VAL A 55 -7.04 -10.56 0.79
N ILE A 56 -6.82 -9.78 -0.26
CA ILE A 56 -6.83 -8.31 -0.22
C ILE A 56 -8.01 -7.87 -1.05
N CYS A 57 -8.99 -7.20 -0.46
CA CYS A 57 -10.19 -6.76 -1.19
C CYS A 57 -10.56 -5.32 -0.90
N ASN A 58 -11.04 -4.64 -1.93
CA ASN A 58 -11.76 -3.38 -1.84
C ASN A 58 -12.84 -3.38 -2.96
N PRO A 59 -13.73 -2.39 -3.03
CA PRO A 59 -14.77 -2.36 -4.06
C PRO A 59 -14.28 -2.36 -5.53
N LEU A 60 -13.00 -2.11 -5.77
CA LEU A 60 -12.40 -2.00 -7.10
C LEU A 60 -11.70 -3.29 -7.54
N TYR A 61 -11.14 -4.06 -6.60
CA TYR A 61 -10.42 -5.29 -6.91
C TYR A 61 -10.36 -6.26 -5.73
N THR A 62 -10.06 -7.53 -6.04
CA THR A 62 -9.67 -8.53 -5.04
C THR A 62 -8.45 -9.30 -5.52
N ILE A 63 -7.45 -9.46 -4.65
CA ILE A 63 -6.23 -10.22 -4.88
C ILE A 63 -6.26 -11.45 -3.96
N TYR A 64 -5.99 -12.62 -4.55
CA TYR A 64 -5.77 -13.87 -3.84
C TYR A 64 -4.34 -14.32 -4.06
N GLN A 65 -3.54 -14.41 -2.99
CA GLN A 65 -2.17 -14.90 -3.10
C GLN A 65 -1.83 -15.87 -1.98
N THR A 66 -1.38 -17.06 -2.36
CA THR A 66 -0.95 -18.09 -1.42
C THR A 66 0.56 -18.03 -1.24
N THR A 67 1.00 -17.78 -0.01
CA THR A 67 2.41 -17.74 0.38
C THR A 67 2.76 -18.94 1.25
N ARG A 68 4.00 -19.42 1.14
CA ARG A 68 4.48 -20.53 1.98
C ARG A 68 4.48 -20.17 3.47
N ASN A 69 4.83 -18.91 3.77
CA ASN A 69 5.00 -18.41 5.13
C ASN A 69 4.08 -17.21 5.39
N LYS A 70 3.83 -16.95 6.69
CA LYS A 70 3.09 -15.79 7.21
C LYS A 70 4.04 -14.77 7.86
N ASP A 71 5.20 -14.54 7.26
CA ASP A 71 6.14 -13.54 7.76
C ASP A 71 5.86 -12.14 7.16
N ARG A 72 6.45 -11.11 7.76
CA ARG A 72 6.25 -9.71 7.37
C ARG A 72 6.58 -9.45 5.90
N LEU A 73 7.64 -10.06 5.36
CA LEU A 73 8.08 -9.87 3.99
C LEU A 73 7.12 -10.55 3.01
N SER A 74 6.66 -11.75 3.36
CA SER A 74 5.58 -12.42 2.62
C SER A 74 4.31 -11.58 2.55
N VAL A 75 3.91 -10.90 3.63
CA VAL A 75 2.74 -10.01 3.63
C VAL A 75 2.96 -8.78 2.73
N LEU A 76 4.12 -8.13 2.83
CA LEU A 76 4.44 -6.97 1.98
C LEU A 76 4.40 -7.33 0.49
N LYS A 77 4.85 -8.53 0.14
CA LYS A 77 4.80 -9.05 -1.23
C LYS A 77 3.38 -9.16 -1.75
N VAL A 78 2.43 -9.56 -0.89
CA VAL A 78 1.01 -9.62 -1.25
C VAL A 78 0.45 -8.23 -1.52
N PHE A 79 0.77 -7.25 -0.69
CA PHE A 79 0.35 -5.86 -0.93
C PHE A 79 0.94 -5.27 -2.20
N GLN A 80 2.16 -5.65 -2.57
CA GLN A 80 2.76 -5.22 -3.85
C GLN A 80 2.21 -6.00 -5.05
N ASN A 81 1.51 -7.12 -4.83
CA ASN A 81 1.05 -8.04 -5.86
C ASN A 81 2.18 -8.49 -6.81
N THR A 82 3.36 -8.78 -6.26
CA THR A 82 4.56 -9.15 -7.03
C THR A 82 5.06 -10.55 -6.69
N THR A 83 5.93 -11.09 -7.56
CA THR A 83 6.65 -12.35 -7.32
C THR A 83 7.97 -12.16 -6.56
N GLY A 84 8.44 -10.92 -6.41
CA GLY A 84 9.61 -10.54 -5.61
C GLY A 84 9.41 -9.17 -4.97
N LEU A 85 9.96 -8.95 -3.77
CA LEU A 85 9.83 -7.66 -3.09
C LEU A 85 10.65 -6.59 -3.80
N GLU A 86 9.98 -5.48 -4.10
CA GLU A 86 10.61 -4.29 -4.63
C GLU A 86 10.72 -3.25 -3.50
N PHE A 87 11.92 -2.68 -3.36
CA PHE A 87 12.20 -1.66 -2.36
C PHE A 87 12.56 -0.35 -3.07
N MET A 88 12.01 0.75 -2.56
CA MET A 88 12.30 2.10 -3.02
C MET A 88 12.70 2.97 -1.85
N GLN A 89 13.55 3.95 -2.10
CA GLN A 89 13.89 4.97 -1.13
C GLN A 89 12.77 6.00 -1.03
N ASN A 90 12.34 6.29 0.20
CA ASN A 90 11.47 7.44 0.48
C ASN A 90 12.24 8.74 0.20
N LEU A 91 11.54 9.82 -0.17
CA LEU A 91 12.12 11.17 -0.32
C LEU A 91 12.86 11.68 0.93
N LEU A 92 12.45 11.25 2.12
CA LEU A 92 13.12 11.61 3.40
C LEU A 92 14.31 10.71 3.74
N THR A 93 14.62 9.70 2.91
CA THR A 93 15.63 8.68 3.25
C THR A 93 17.01 9.30 3.42
N ASP A 94 17.42 10.21 2.53
CA ASP A 94 18.76 10.81 2.59
C ASP A 94 18.98 11.61 3.88
N GLU A 95 18.01 12.44 4.28
CA GLU A 95 18.04 13.20 5.54
C GLU A 95 18.08 12.26 6.76
N LEU A 96 17.31 11.18 6.74
CA LEU A 96 17.29 10.21 7.83
C LEU A 96 18.60 9.42 7.92
N LEU A 97 19.22 9.08 6.79
CA LEU A 97 20.48 8.33 6.76
C LEU A 97 21.64 9.13 7.36
N GLU A 98 21.67 10.45 7.16
CA GLU A 98 22.64 11.34 7.79
C GLU A 98 22.49 11.34 9.33
N ASN A 99 21.26 11.32 9.81
CA ASN A 99 20.94 11.34 11.25
C ASN A 99 21.18 10.00 11.98
N PHE A 100 21.02 8.86 11.31
CA PHE A 100 21.11 7.55 11.97
C PHE A 100 22.54 7.01 12.15
N HIS A 101 23.57 7.74 11.72
CA HIS A 101 24.98 7.38 11.86
C HIS A 101 25.29 5.93 11.43
N LEU A 102 24.69 5.51 10.31
CA LEU A 102 24.84 4.14 9.82
C LEU A 102 26.21 3.92 9.18
N PRO A 103 26.75 2.69 9.25
CA PRO A 103 27.98 2.36 8.54
C PRO A 103 27.86 2.65 7.03
N THR A 104 28.91 3.24 6.44
CA THR A 104 28.94 3.69 5.05
C THR A 104 28.61 2.59 4.05
N LYS A 105 28.94 1.33 4.37
CA LYS A 105 28.55 0.16 3.57
C LYS A 105 27.04 0.09 3.32
N TRP A 106 26.24 0.31 4.36
CA TRP A 106 24.79 0.24 4.27
C TRP A 106 24.19 1.46 3.58
N ILE A 107 24.75 2.65 3.83
CA ILE A 107 24.37 3.88 3.12
C ILE A 107 24.59 3.69 1.61
N ASN A 108 25.74 3.16 1.21
CA ASN A 108 26.06 2.93 -0.19
C ASN A 108 25.12 1.89 -0.84
N GLN A 109 24.77 0.83 -0.12
CA GLN A 109 23.80 -0.17 -0.59
C GLN A 109 22.40 0.44 -0.77
N LEU A 110 21.96 1.28 0.18
CA LEU A 110 20.65 1.93 0.11
C LEU A 110 20.58 2.92 -1.05
N LYS A 111 21.65 3.66 -1.32
CA LYS A 111 21.75 4.59 -2.47
C LYS A 111 21.58 3.91 -3.84
N LEU A 112 21.78 2.60 -3.94
CA LEU A 112 21.54 1.84 -5.18
C LEU A 112 20.05 1.56 -5.43
N LEU A 113 19.20 1.69 -4.41
CA LEU A 113 17.77 1.47 -4.57
C LEU A 113 17.13 2.63 -5.34
N PRO A 114 16.13 2.35 -6.19
CA PRO A 114 15.40 3.38 -6.90
C PRO A 114 14.73 4.35 -5.93
N GLN A 115 14.79 5.65 -6.25
CA GLN A 115 14.03 6.67 -5.53
C GLN A 115 12.53 6.50 -5.79
N GLN A 116 11.72 6.71 -4.76
CA GLN A 116 10.27 6.60 -4.83
C GLN A 116 9.73 7.53 -5.93
N LYS A 117 9.22 6.93 -7.00
CA LYS A 117 8.31 7.56 -7.95
C LYS A 117 6.90 7.08 -7.60
N LEU A 118 5.85 7.87 -7.86
CA LEU A 118 4.48 7.36 -7.73
C LEU A 118 4.38 6.04 -8.51
N SER A 119 4.10 4.94 -7.80
CA SER A 119 4.30 3.60 -8.35
C SER A 119 3.35 3.30 -9.51
N PRO A 120 3.76 2.46 -10.49
CA PRO A 120 2.89 1.94 -11.56
C PRO A 120 1.63 1.22 -11.05
N PHE A 121 1.61 0.79 -9.79
CA PHE A 121 0.42 0.26 -9.11
C PHE A 121 -0.76 1.25 -9.15
N VAL A 122 -0.50 2.55 -9.02
CA VAL A 122 -1.56 3.57 -9.18
C VAL A 122 -2.02 3.62 -10.64
N ALA A 123 -1.11 3.51 -11.60
CA ALA A 123 -1.43 3.60 -13.03
C ALA A 123 -2.22 2.39 -13.56
N CYS A 124 -1.94 1.16 -13.11
CA CYS A 124 -2.69 -0.02 -13.56
C CYS A 124 -4.10 -0.09 -12.96
N HIS A 125 -4.27 0.34 -11.71
CA HIS A 125 -5.58 0.45 -11.09
C HIS A 125 -6.36 1.69 -11.56
N GLN A 126 -5.68 2.71 -12.11
CA GLN A 126 -6.31 3.89 -12.69
C GLN A 126 -7.32 3.53 -13.77
N LYS A 127 -7.01 2.58 -14.65
CA LYS A 127 -7.92 2.19 -15.74
C LYS A 127 -9.22 1.55 -15.24
N ILE A 128 -9.12 0.58 -14.32
CA ILE A 128 -10.27 -0.09 -13.69
C ILE A 128 -11.16 0.94 -12.97
N LEU A 129 -10.51 1.94 -12.43
CA LEU A 129 -11.12 3.00 -11.66
C LEU A 129 -11.80 4.06 -12.51
N ASP A 130 -11.19 4.41 -13.64
CA ASP A 130 -11.81 5.27 -14.66
C ASP A 130 -13.07 4.59 -15.23
N ASP A 131 -13.01 3.28 -15.50
CA ASP A 131 -14.16 2.47 -15.94
C ASP A 131 -15.28 2.43 -14.88
N PHE A 132 -14.93 2.20 -13.61
CA PHE A 132 -15.90 2.17 -12.49
C PHE A 132 -16.59 3.51 -12.27
N LEU A 133 -15.86 4.63 -12.37
CA LEU A 133 -16.41 5.97 -12.21
C LEU A 133 -17.28 6.37 -13.40
N ALA A 134 -16.89 6.01 -14.63
CA ALA A 134 -17.69 6.26 -15.83
C ALA A 134 -19.04 5.52 -15.82
N TYR A 135 -19.10 4.33 -15.21
CA TYR A 135 -20.33 3.55 -15.06
C TYR A 135 -21.36 4.22 -14.14
N ARG A 136 -20.92 4.96 -13.12
CA ARG A 136 -21.80 5.55 -12.09
C ARG A 136 -22.36 6.94 -12.46
N THR A 137 -21.88 7.53 -13.55
CA THR A 137 -22.35 8.83 -14.08
C THR A 137 -23.43 8.72 -15.16
N ARG A 138 -24.01 7.54 -15.37
CA ARG A 138 -25.22 7.32 -16.19
C ARG A 138 -26.46 7.14 -15.34
#